data_AF-A0A7S0INX8-F1
#
_entry.id   AF-A0A7S0INX8-F1
#
_cell.length_a   1.000
_cell.length_b   1.000
_cell.length_c   1.000
_cell.angle_alpha   90.00
_cell.angle_beta   90.00
_cell.angle_gamma   90.00
#
_symmetry.space_group_name_H-M   'P 1'
#
loop_
_entity.id
_entity.type
_entity.pdbx_description
1 polymer ?
#
loop_
_entity_poly.entity_id
_entity_poly.type
_entity_poly.pdbx_seq_one_letter_code
_entity_poly.pdbx_strand_id
1 'polypeptide(L)'
;ADDQALERIGVRHLKLRMMNVRPQPGSWLHQRHVEKTRCLPSFLVIGTQKGGTSSLHYLLAHGWQPAVAVNLGDKEIHHFSFDDNYAKGATAYQQRWDGAHAKLGECPNARGKIRGEVSASYLD
;
A
#
# COMPACT_ATOMS: atom_id res chain seq x y z
N ALA A 1 -7.63 -24.45 -16.39
CA ALA A 1 -8.50 -25.25 -15.52
C ALA A 1 -9.13 -24.37 -14.44
N ASP A 2 -8.33 -23.55 -13.77
CA ASP A 2 -8.80 -22.77 -12.60
C ASP A 2 -9.67 -21.54 -12.94
N ASP A 3 -9.35 -20.80 -14.01
CA ASP A 3 -10.19 -19.67 -14.45
C ASP A 3 -11.61 -20.13 -14.87
N GLN A 4 -11.74 -21.34 -15.41
CA GLN A 4 -13.06 -21.94 -15.72
C GLN A 4 -13.85 -22.26 -14.45
N ALA A 5 -13.18 -22.55 -13.32
CA ALA A 5 -13.86 -22.74 -12.04
C ALA A 5 -14.46 -21.42 -11.55
N LEU A 6 -13.73 -20.31 -11.69
CA LEU A 6 -14.24 -18.96 -11.37
C LEU A 6 -15.42 -18.56 -12.27
N GLU A 7 -15.36 -18.88 -13.57
CA GLU A 7 -16.48 -18.66 -14.49
C GLU A 7 -17.73 -19.48 -14.12
N ARG A 8 -17.57 -20.74 -13.71
CA ARG A 8 -18.67 -21.62 -13.28
C ARG A 8 -19.39 -21.13 -12.02
N ILE A 9 -18.68 -20.46 -11.11
CA ILE A 9 -19.27 -19.81 -9.93
C ILE A 9 -19.73 -18.36 -10.19
N GLY A 10 -19.71 -17.91 -11.45
CA GLY A 10 -20.22 -16.60 -11.87
C GLY A 10 -19.27 -15.43 -11.65
N VAL A 11 -18.02 -15.68 -11.25
CA VAL A 11 -17.04 -14.64 -10.89
C VAL A 11 -16.19 -14.27 -12.10
N ARG A 12 -16.77 -13.49 -13.02
CA ARG A 12 -16.17 -13.13 -14.32
C ARG A 12 -15.10 -12.04 -14.26
N HIS A 13 -14.92 -11.41 -13.10
CA HIS A 13 -14.04 -10.25 -12.92
C HIS A 13 -12.74 -10.61 -12.21
N LEU A 14 -12.52 -11.89 -11.89
CA LEU A 14 -11.32 -12.38 -11.23
C LEU A 14 -10.60 -13.39 -12.13
N LYS A 15 -9.28 -13.47 -12.01
CA LYS A 15 -8.44 -14.51 -12.59
C LYS A 15 -7.60 -15.15 -11.50
N LEU A 16 -7.43 -16.47 -11.60
CA LEU A 16 -6.56 -17.23 -10.73
C LEU A 16 -5.18 -17.35 -11.39
N ARG A 17 -4.13 -16.88 -10.71
CA ARG A 17 -2.74 -17.09 -11.14
C ARG A 17 -1.89 -17.52 -9.98
N MET A 18 -1.27 -18.70 -10.07
CA MET A 18 -0.31 -19.21 -9.08
C MET A 18 -0.80 -18.97 -7.63
N MET A 19 -2.01 -19.48 -7.32
CA MET A 19 -2.67 -19.35 -6.00
C MET A 19 -3.12 -17.94 -5.58
N ASN A 20 -3.04 -16.94 -6.46
CA ASN A 20 -3.57 -15.60 -6.20
C ASN A 20 -4.81 -15.32 -7.05
N VAL A 21 -5.84 -14.76 -6.41
CA VAL A 21 -7.03 -14.25 -7.09
C VAL A 21 -6.84 -12.76 -7.33
N ARG A 22 -6.83 -12.33 -8.61
CA ARG A 22 -6.66 -10.91 -8.97
C ARG A 22 -7.82 -10.42 -9.83
N PRO A 23 -8.21 -9.14 -9.69
CA PRO A 23 -9.15 -8.53 -10.62
C PRO A 23 -8.62 -8.59 -12.06
N GLN A 24 -9.49 -8.94 -13.00
CA GLN A 24 -9.16 -8.91 -14.41
C GLN A 24 -8.90 -7.46 -14.84
N PRO A 25 -7.77 -7.15 -15.51
CA PRO A 25 -7.51 -5.81 -16.04
C PRO A 25 -8.68 -5.29 -16.88
N GLY A 26 -9.06 -4.04 -16.67
CA GLY A 26 -10.20 -3.40 -17.35
C GLY A 26 -11.58 -3.71 -16.78
N SER A 27 -11.71 -4.69 -15.87
CA SER A 27 -12.98 -4.92 -15.16
C SER A 27 -13.29 -3.80 -14.16
N TRP A 28 -14.56 -3.65 -13.77
CA TRP A 28 -14.96 -2.70 -12.72
C TRP A 28 -14.30 -3.02 -11.37
N LEU A 29 -14.06 -4.30 -11.04
CA LEU A 29 -13.32 -4.69 -9.83
C LEU A 29 -11.87 -4.20 -9.89
N HIS A 30 -11.23 -4.28 -11.06
CA HIS A 30 -9.88 -3.76 -11.25
C HIS A 30 -9.85 -2.25 -11.12
N GLN A 31 -10.79 -1.53 -11.75
CA GLN A 31 -10.91 -0.08 -11.62
C GLN A 31 -11.13 0.32 -10.16
N ARG A 32 -12.07 -0.31 -9.47
CA ARG A 32 -12.33 -0.08 -8.04
C ARG A 32 -11.11 -0.38 -7.18
N HIS A 33 -10.39 -1.47 -7.45
CA HIS A 33 -9.16 -1.80 -6.73
C HIS A 33 -8.12 -0.68 -6.89
N VAL A 34 -7.82 -0.28 -8.13
CA VAL A 34 -6.89 0.81 -8.43
C VAL A 34 -7.33 2.12 -7.74
N GLU A 35 -8.61 2.48 -7.84
CA GLU A 35 -9.16 3.67 -7.18
C GLU A 35 -8.96 3.66 -5.68
N LYS A 36 -9.16 2.50 -5.03
CA LYS A 36 -9.05 2.37 -3.57
C LYS A 36 -7.62 2.27 -3.08
N THR A 37 -6.72 1.68 -3.86
CA THR A 37 -5.33 1.45 -3.42
C THR A 37 -4.35 2.53 -3.89
N ARG A 38 -4.73 3.43 -4.82
CA ARG A 38 -3.83 4.46 -5.38
C ARG A 38 -3.15 5.39 -4.35
N CYS A 39 -3.71 5.47 -3.15
CA CYS A 39 -3.19 6.34 -2.08
C CYS A 39 -2.42 5.56 -0.99
N LEU A 40 -2.44 4.23 -1.05
CA LEU A 40 -1.64 3.37 -0.18
C LEU A 40 -0.19 3.31 -0.67
N PRO A 41 0.78 2.93 0.18
CA PRO A 41 2.15 2.72 -0.27
C PRO A 41 2.20 1.64 -1.36
N SER A 42 2.96 1.95 -2.41
CA SER A 42 3.25 1.05 -3.52
C SER A 42 4.43 0.12 -3.24
N PHE A 43 5.23 0.45 -2.22
CA PHE A 43 6.33 -0.38 -1.75
C PHE A 43 6.49 -0.27 -0.23
N LEU A 44 7.03 -1.32 0.38
CA LEU A 44 7.38 -1.38 1.79
C LEU A 44 8.84 -1.84 1.91
N VAL A 45 9.64 -1.11 2.67
CA VAL A 45 10.93 -1.60 3.18
C VAL A 45 10.66 -2.16 4.57
N ILE A 46 10.84 -3.46 4.74
CA ILE A 46 10.39 -4.19 5.94
C ILE A 46 11.50 -4.47 6.97
N GLY A 47 12.71 -3.96 6.73
CA GLY A 47 13.85 -4.20 7.60
C GLY A 47 15.18 -4.10 6.87
N THR A 48 16.29 -4.53 7.47
CA THR A 48 16.37 -5.08 8.86
C THR A 48 16.67 -4.00 9.90
N GLN A 49 16.40 -4.29 11.16
CA GLN A 49 16.84 -3.47 12.29
C GLN A 49 18.35 -3.24 12.21
N LYS A 50 18.79 -1.99 12.39
CA LYS A 50 20.20 -1.54 12.22
C LYS A 50 20.76 -1.65 10.79
N GLY A 51 19.94 -2.01 9.79
CA GLY A 51 20.33 -2.08 8.37
C GLY A 51 20.34 -0.73 7.63
N GLY A 52 20.23 0.40 8.33
CA GLY A 52 20.23 1.74 7.71
C GLY A 52 18.86 2.23 7.20
N THR A 53 17.75 1.61 7.62
CA THR A 53 16.39 2.06 7.23
C THR A 53 16.09 3.50 7.66
N SER A 54 16.65 3.95 8.79
CA SER A 54 16.52 5.36 9.23
C SER A 54 17.24 6.33 8.30
N SER A 55 18.45 6.00 7.83
CA SER A 55 19.19 6.82 6.86
C SER A 55 18.48 6.86 5.51
N LEU A 56 17.98 5.71 5.04
CA LEU A 56 17.20 5.64 3.80
C LEU A 56 15.92 6.49 3.89
N HIS A 57 15.16 6.36 4.99
CA HIS A 57 13.97 7.18 5.22
C HIS A 57 14.32 8.67 5.23
N TYR A 58 15.39 9.06 5.94
CA TYR A 58 15.85 10.45 5.99
C TYR A 58 16.16 10.99 4.58
N LEU A 59 16.94 10.26 3.78
CA LEU A 59 17.28 10.68 2.42
C LEU A 59 16.05 10.86 1.53
N LEU A 60 15.13 9.89 1.56
CA LEU A 60 13.88 9.96 0.78
C LEU A 60 12.98 11.12 1.22
N ALA A 61 12.84 11.34 2.53
CA ALA A 61 12.08 12.46 3.07
C ALA A 61 12.64 13.83 2.66
N HIS A 62 13.97 13.91 2.48
CA HIS A 62 14.67 15.14 2.05
C HIS A 62 14.86 15.22 0.53
N GLY A 63 14.13 14.43 -0.25
CA GLY A 63 14.06 14.59 -1.69
C GLY A 63 15.20 13.97 -2.48
N TRP A 64 15.94 13.01 -1.91
CA TRP A 64 16.95 12.24 -2.65
C TRP A 64 16.39 11.60 -3.93
N GLN A 65 15.11 11.22 -3.92
CA GLN A 65 14.35 10.80 -5.09
C GLN A 65 13.04 11.61 -5.20
N PRO A 66 12.93 12.60 -6.11
CA PRO A 66 11.75 13.45 -6.26
C PRO A 66 10.43 12.71 -6.53
N ALA A 67 10.51 11.54 -7.17
CA ALA A 67 9.35 10.71 -7.49
C ALA A 67 8.83 9.89 -6.30
N VAL A 68 9.53 9.88 -5.16
CA VAL A 68 9.15 9.08 -3.99
C VAL A 68 8.65 9.99 -2.86
N ALA A 69 7.58 9.57 -2.21
CA ALA A 69 7.07 10.17 -0.98
C ALA A 69 7.03 9.11 0.12
N VAL A 70 7.76 9.35 1.21
CA VAL A 70 7.65 8.55 2.43
C VAL A 70 6.61 9.15 3.38
N ASN A 71 6.18 8.36 4.37
CA ASN A 71 5.21 8.79 5.36
C ASN A 71 5.68 10.02 6.15
N LEU A 72 4.71 10.83 6.58
CA LEU A 72 4.91 11.98 7.46
C LEU A 72 4.88 11.54 8.92
N GLY A 73 5.59 12.28 9.77
CA GLY A 73 5.62 12.03 11.21
C GLY A 73 6.51 10.85 11.58
N ASP A 74 6.01 9.94 12.41
CA ASP A 74 6.81 8.80 12.89
C ASP A 74 7.21 7.90 11.73
N LYS A 75 8.50 7.54 11.69
CA LYS A 75 9.09 6.65 10.70
C LYS A 75 8.37 5.30 10.67
N GLU A 76 8.13 4.72 11.84
CA GLU A 76 7.64 3.34 11.99
C GLU A 76 6.13 3.35 12.28
N ILE A 77 5.34 2.97 11.26
CA ILE A 77 3.87 3.01 11.34
C ILE A 77 3.31 1.77 12.03
N HIS A 78 4.01 0.63 11.92
CA HIS A 78 3.58 -0.66 12.48
C HIS A 78 2.14 -1.04 12.11
N HIS A 79 1.72 -0.73 10.87
CA HIS A 79 0.33 -1.00 10.46
C HIS A 79 0.03 -2.49 10.40
N PHE A 80 0.97 -3.31 9.90
CA PHE A 80 0.77 -4.77 9.81
C PHE A 80 1.38 -5.56 10.96
N SER A 81 2.19 -4.93 11.84
CA SER A 81 2.83 -5.63 12.97
C SER A 81 2.09 -5.44 14.30
N PHE A 82 1.29 -4.37 14.46
CA PHE A 82 0.48 -4.15 15.66
C PHE A 82 -1.01 -4.30 15.33
N ASP A 83 -1.66 -5.25 16.00
CA ASP A 83 -3.09 -5.55 15.81
C ASP A 83 -3.98 -4.30 15.98
N ASP A 84 -3.69 -3.45 16.97
CA ASP A 84 -4.41 -2.20 17.20
C ASP A 84 -4.30 -1.22 16.03
N ASN A 85 -3.15 -1.16 15.35
CA ASN A 85 -2.96 -0.32 14.18
C ASN A 85 -3.59 -0.93 12.93
N TYR A 86 -3.55 -2.26 12.81
CA TYR A 86 -4.19 -2.98 11.73
C TYR A 86 -5.72 -2.84 11.79
N ALA A 87 -6.29 -2.95 12.99
CA ALA A 87 -7.73 -2.84 13.25
C ALA A 87 -8.31 -1.48 12.86
N LYS A 88 -7.51 -0.40 12.84
CA LYS A 88 -7.92 0.93 12.35
C LYS A 88 -8.18 0.95 10.83
N GLY A 89 -7.69 -0.06 10.11
CA GLY A 89 -7.96 -0.28 8.69
C GLY A 89 -7.18 0.62 7.73
N ALA A 90 -7.33 0.33 6.44
CA ALA A 90 -6.55 0.95 5.37
C ALA A 90 -6.72 2.48 5.25
N THR A 91 -7.87 3.03 5.64
CA THR A 91 -8.09 4.49 5.63
C THR A 91 -7.17 5.18 6.64
N ALA A 92 -7.05 4.66 7.86
CA ALA A 92 -6.14 5.20 8.87
C ALA A 92 -4.68 5.08 8.43
N TYR A 93 -4.34 3.98 7.76
CA TYR A 93 -3.01 3.79 7.19
C TYR A 93 -2.67 4.81 6.10
N GLN A 94 -3.60 5.05 5.17
CA GLN A 94 -3.44 6.05 4.10
C GLN A 94 -3.13 7.46 4.63
N GLN A 95 -3.72 7.85 5.76
CA GLN A 95 -3.56 9.18 6.34
C GLN A 95 -2.12 9.50 6.75
N ARG A 96 -1.23 8.50 6.82
CA ARG A 96 0.18 8.71 7.13
C ARG A 96 0.96 9.47 6.06
N TRP A 97 0.41 9.71 4.85
CA TRP A 97 1.07 10.48 3.79
C TRP A 97 0.51 11.89 3.57
N ASP A 98 -0.79 12.10 3.80
CA ASP A 98 -1.47 13.37 3.48
C ASP A 98 -2.42 13.87 4.57
N GLY A 99 -2.56 13.15 5.69
CA GLY A 99 -3.16 13.62 6.94
C GLY A 99 -4.66 13.96 6.93
N ALA A 100 -5.36 13.84 5.80
CA ALA A 100 -6.60 14.61 5.64
C ALA A 100 -7.84 13.84 5.14
N HIS A 101 -7.75 12.55 4.77
CA HIS A 101 -8.86 11.91 4.06
C HIS A 101 -9.52 10.77 4.85
N ALA A 102 -10.81 10.94 5.11
CA ALA A 102 -11.68 9.91 5.70
C ALA A 102 -12.11 8.83 4.69
N LYS A 103 -11.74 8.97 3.41
CA LYS A 103 -12.15 8.07 2.34
C LYS A 103 -10.95 7.43 1.66
N LEU A 104 -10.93 6.11 1.71
CA LEU A 104 -9.93 5.28 1.04
C LEU A 104 -9.93 5.58 -0.47
N GLY A 105 -8.74 5.85 -0.99
CA GLY A 105 -8.51 6.21 -2.39
C GLY A 105 -8.58 7.71 -2.68
N GLU A 106 -8.76 8.60 -1.71
CA GLU A 106 -8.72 10.06 -1.95
C GLU A 106 -7.44 10.66 -1.37
N CYS A 107 -6.60 11.24 -2.24
CA CYS A 107 -5.30 11.80 -1.88
C CYS A 107 -4.90 12.97 -2.81
N PRO A 108 -5.17 14.23 -2.45
CA PRO A 108 -4.99 15.42 -3.28
C PRO A 108 -3.52 15.69 -3.60
N ASN A 109 -2.62 15.30 -2.69
CA ASN A 109 -1.18 15.51 -2.82
C ASN A 109 -0.43 14.28 -3.41
N ALA A 110 -1.14 13.26 -3.90
CA ALA A 110 -0.50 12.04 -4.43
C ALA A 110 -0.09 12.12 -5.91
N ARG A 111 -0.48 13.17 -6.64
CA ARG A 111 -0.24 13.21 -8.09
C ARG A 111 1.27 13.20 -8.39
N GLY A 112 1.69 12.16 -9.11
CA GLY A 112 3.06 12.03 -9.65
C GLY A 112 4.10 11.45 -8.69
N LYS A 113 3.73 11.11 -7.44
CA LYS A 113 4.66 10.49 -6.48
C LYS A 113 4.25 9.08 -6.11
N ILE A 114 5.25 8.20 -6.07
CA ILE A 114 5.15 6.84 -5.55
C ILE A 114 5.26 6.92 -4.03
N ARG A 115 4.24 6.42 -3.33
CA ARG A 115 4.25 6.35 -1.86
C ARG A 115 4.98 5.10 -1.41
N GLY A 116 5.79 5.20 -0.38
CA GLY A 116 6.38 4.03 0.26
C GLY A 116 6.58 4.21 1.74
N GLU A 117 6.61 3.09 2.45
CA GLU A 117 6.94 3.04 3.87
C GLU A 117 8.33 2.45 4.05
N VAL A 118 9.06 2.99 5.03
CA VAL A 118 10.37 2.46 5.43
C VAL A 118 10.37 2.13 6.91
N SER A 119 10.26 0.85 7.24
CA SER A 119 10.23 0.34 8.61
C SER A 119 11.42 -0.58 8.88
N ALA A 120 11.90 -0.58 10.12
CA ALA A 120 13.03 -1.40 10.52
C ALA A 120 12.61 -2.78 11.06
N SER A 121 11.36 -2.92 11.51
CA SER A 121 10.95 -3.96 12.45
C SER A 121 9.54 -4.47 12.13
N TYR A 122 9.35 -4.99 10.92
CA TYR A 122 8.09 -5.64 10.54
C TYR A 122 7.98 -7.09 11.02
N LEU A 123 9.12 -7.74 11.27
CA LEU A 123 9.24 -9.17 11.53
C LEU A 123 9.86 -9.48 12.91
N ASP A 124 9.97 -8.44 13.74
CA ASP A 124 10.51 -8.55 15.10
C ASP A 124 9.41 -9.00 16.08
#